data_AF-A0A962X8A5-F1
#
_entry.id   AF-A0A962X8A5-F1
#
_cell.length_a   1.000
_cell.length_b   1.000
_cell.length_c   1.000
_cell.angle_alpha   90.00
_cell.angle_beta   90.00
_cell.angle_gamma   90.00
#
_symmetry.space_group_name_H-M   'P 1'
#
loop_
_entity.id
_entity.type
_entity.pdbx_description
1 polymer ?
#
loop_
_entity_poly.entity_id
_entity_poly.type
_entity_poly.pdbx_seq_one_letter_code
_entity_poly.pdbx_strand_id
1 'polypeptide(L)'
;QILGVSFYRQKPLGCYIVDFYCSAARLVIELDGSQHYTRDAQHDDAMRTQTLEVMGLRVLRFDNRQVLQELEAVVGVIFAEVKARLVCEGENPPQPPFFKGGSPWNVNANNKANNNHVRLARGGK
;
A
#
# COMPACT_ATOMS: atom_id res chain seq x y z
N GLN A 1 2.25 20.19 1.06
CA GLN A 1 3.35 19.72 1.94
C GLN A 1 2.97 20.01 3.38
N ILE A 2 3.36 19.14 4.31
CA ILE A 2 3.14 19.32 5.76
C ILE A 2 4.48 19.05 6.42
N LEU A 3 4.93 19.90 7.36
CA LEU A 3 6.24 19.74 8.04
C LEU A 3 7.42 19.51 7.07
N GLY A 4 7.40 20.14 5.89
CA GLY A 4 8.44 19.98 4.86
C GLY A 4 8.41 18.65 4.09
N VAL A 5 7.51 17.71 4.41
CA VAL A 5 7.40 16.44 3.68
C VAL A 5 6.41 16.52 2.52
N SER A 6 6.76 15.82 1.45
CA SER A 6 5.98 15.78 0.21
C SER A 6 4.88 14.72 0.26
N PHE A 7 3.78 15.03 -0.43
CA PHE A 7 2.66 14.12 -0.66
C PHE A 7 2.51 13.90 -2.16
N TYR A 8 2.43 12.63 -2.55
CA TYR A 8 2.18 12.20 -3.92
C TYR A 8 0.70 11.92 -4.09
N ARG A 9 0.11 12.39 -5.20
CA ARG A 9 -1.28 12.10 -5.54
C ARG A 9 -1.40 10.83 -6.38
N GLN A 10 -2.50 10.10 -6.23
CA GLN A 10 -2.86 8.93 -7.05
C GLN A 10 -1.70 7.94 -7.21
N LYS A 11 -1.09 7.55 -6.08
CA LYS A 11 0.13 6.75 -6.07
C LYS A 11 -0.19 5.27 -6.22
N PRO A 12 0.36 4.56 -7.21
CA PRO A 12 0.28 3.10 -7.25
C PRO A 12 1.14 2.48 -6.15
N LEU A 13 0.53 1.63 -5.32
CA LEU A 13 1.13 0.86 -4.23
C LEU A 13 0.66 -0.59 -4.35
N GLY A 14 1.52 -1.47 -4.89
CA GLY A 14 1.13 -2.85 -5.20
C GLY A 14 -0.02 -2.89 -6.21
N CYS A 15 -1.14 -3.51 -5.82
CA CYS A 15 -2.34 -3.62 -6.65
C CYS A 15 -3.33 -2.45 -6.48
N TYR A 16 -3.00 -1.44 -5.66
CA TYR A 16 -3.91 -0.34 -5.34
C TYR A 16 -3.37 1.00 -5.82
N ILE A 17 -4.26 1.94 -6.12
CA ILE A 17 -3.93 3.34 -6.33
C ILE A 17 -4.54 4.12 -5.17
N VAL A 18 -3.69 4.79 -4.39
CA VAL A 18 -4.13 5.57 -3.22
C VAL A 18 -4.18 7.06 -3.54
N ASP A 19 -5.12 7.80 -2.95
CA ASP A 19 -5.34 9.21 -3.30
C ASP A 19 -4.15 10.09 -2.94
N PHE A 20 -3.61 9.93 -1.74
CA PHE A 20 -2.39 10.61 -1.31
C PHE A 20 -1.44 9.68 -0.55
N TYR A 21 -0.15 9.87 -0.78
CA TYR A 21 0.91 9.09 -0.12
C TYR A 21 2.06 9.99 0.32
N CYS A 22 2.51 9.83 1.57
CA CYS A 22 3.71 10.44 2.12
C CYS A 22 4.71 9.35 2.50
N SER A 23 5.84 9.28 1.78
CA SER A 23 6.88 8.28 2.03
C SER A 23 7.58 8.50 3.36
N ALA A 24 7.92 9.75 3.70
CA ALA A 24 8.63 10.09 4.93
C ALA A 24 7.86 9.67 6.18
N ALA A 25 6.52 9.83 6.16
CA ALA A 25 5.65 9.43 7.27
C ALA A 25 5.02 8.04 7.08
N ARG A 26 5.34 7.27 6.03
CA ARG A 26 4.66 6.00 5.69
C ARG A 26 3.13 6.09 5.76
N LEU A 27 2.58 7.21 5.29
CA LEU A 27 1.19 7.58 5.48
C LEU A 27 0.46 7.57 4.14
N VAL A 28 -0.66 6.86 4.10
CA VAL A 28 -1.65 6.88 3.04
C VAL A 28 -2.85 7.67 3.53
N ILE A 29 -3.39 8.55 2.70
CA ILE A 29 -4.65 9.23 2.94
C ILE A 29 -5.58 8.91 1.77
N GLU A 30 -6.78 8.44 2.09
CA GLU A 30 -7.82 8.17 1.10
C GLU A 30 -9.05 9.01 1.38
N LEU A 31 -9.69 9.45 0.30
CA LEU A 31 -10.91 10.22 0.32
C LEU A 31 -12.05 9.29 -0.07
N ASP A 32 -12.86 8.92 0.92
CA ASP A 32 -14.01 8.06 0.71
C ASP A 32 -15.18 8.89 0.17
N GLY A 33 -15.60 8.57 -1.06
CA GLY A 33 -16.72 9.22 -1.72
C GLY A 33 -18.09 8.67 -1.36
N SER A 34 -18.16 7.80 -0.36
CA SER A 34 -19.30 7.01 0.06
C SER A 34 -19.53 5.70 -0.72
N GLN A 35 -19.24 4.60 -0.01
CA GLN A 35 -20.16 3.52 0.34
C GLN A 35 -20.70 2.62 -0.78
N HIS A 36 -19.90 1.63 -1.17
CA HIS A 36 -20.49 0.34 -1.55
C HIS A 36 -20.86 -0.42 -0.27
N TYR A 37 -22.09 -0.24 0.23
CA TYR A 37 -22.66 -1.04 1.34
C TYR A 37 -23.01 -2.49 0.92
N THR A 38 -22.29 -3.05 -0.04
CA THR A 38 -22.38 -4.48 -0.33
C THR A 38 -21.40 -5.20 0.59
N ARG A 39 -21.76 -6.40 1.08
CA ARG A 39 -20.86 -7.21 1.91
C ARG A 39 -19.52 -7.46 1.20
N ASP A 40 -19.57 -7.63 -0.12
CA ASP A 40 -18.38 -7.87 -0.95
C ASP A 40 -17.43 -6.67 -0.93
N ALA A 41 -17.96 -5.44 -1.08
CA ALA A 41 -17.13 -4.26 -1.03
C ALA A 41 -16.54 -3.99 0.36
N GLN A 42 -17.25 -4.34 1.44
CA GLN A 42 -16.70 -4.27 2.80
C GLN A 42 -15.53 -5.24 3.01
N HIS A 43 -15.62 -6.44 2.43
CA HIS A 43 -14.55 -7.43 2.51
C HIS A 43 -13.32 -6.98 1.72
N ASP A 44 -13.52 -6.48 0.49
CA ASP A 44 -12.46 -5.96 -0.36
C ASP A 44 -11.74 -4.76 0.28
N ASP A 45 -12.49 -3.92 0.98
CA ASP A 45 -11.99 -2.74 1.68
C ASP A 45 -11.14 -3.09 2.92
N ALA A 46 -11.57 -4.09 3.69
CA ALA A 46 -10.80 -4.63 4.81
C ALA A 46 -9.49 -5.28 4.32
N MET A 47 -9.55 -6.08 3.25
CA MET A 47 -8.36 -6.69 2.64
C MET A 47 -7.38 -5.63 2.10
N ARG A 48 -7.90 -4.57 1.48
CA ARG A 48 -7.09 -3.44 1.00
C ARG A 48 -6.34 -2.77 2.14
N THR A 49 -7.05 -2.41 3.21
CA THR A 49 -6.46 -1.75 4.38
C THR A 49 -5.39 -2.65 5.00
N GLN A 50 -5.72 -3.94 5.23
CA GLN A 50 -4.78 -4.91 5.78
C GLN A 50 -3.53 -5.06 4.91
N THR A 51 -3.68 -5.08 3.58
CA THR A 51 -2.55 -5.20 2.66
C THR A 51 -1.60 -4.00 2.75
N LEU A 52 -2.15 -2.78 2.82
CA LEU A 52 -1.35 -1.57 3.00
C LEU A 52 -0.67 -1.53 4.38
N GLU A 53 -1.36 -1.98 5.43
CA GLU A 53 -0.80 -2.07 6.78
C GLU A 53 0.32 -3.11 6.88
N VAL A 54 0.22 -4.24 6.17
CA VAL A 54 1.30 -5.24 6.07
C VAL A 54 2.53 -4.68 5.34
N MET A 55 2.35 -3.72 4.42
CA MET A 55 3.45 -2.93 3.85
C MET A 55 4.03 -1.91 4.87
N GLY A 56 3.53 -1.92 6.11
CA GLY A 56 3.85 -1.03 7.22
C GLY A 56 3.42 0.41 6.96
N LEU A 57 2.38 0.62 6.15
CA LEU A 57 1.80 1.93 5.91
C LEU A 57 0.65 2.15 6.88
N ARG A 58 0.48 3.39 7.34
CA ARG A 58 -0.76 3.79 7.98
C ARG A 58 -1.73 4.31 6.95
N VAL A 59 -2.99 3.90 7.05
CA VAL A 59 -4.08 4.45 6.23
C VAL A 59 -4.94 5.36 7.11
N LEU A 60 -5.16 6.60 6.65
CA LEU A 60 -6.19 7.50 7.17
C LEU A 60 -7.26 7.69 6.09
N ARG A 61 -8.52 7.57 6.46
CA ARG A 61 -9.64 7.75 5.53
C ARG A 61 -10.56 8.85 6.01
N PHE A 62 -10.93 9.73 5.10
CA PHE A 62 -11.83 10.84 5.37
C PHE A 62 -13.00 10.78 4.41
N ASP A 63 -14.21 11.02 4.91
CA ASP A 63 -15.37 11.18 4.03
C ASP A 63 -15.23 12.47 3.22
N ASN A 64 -15.61 12.45 1.94
CA ASN A 64 -15.57 13.65 1.09
C ASN A 64 -16.30 14.84 1.71
N ARG A 65 -17.43 14.62 2.38
CA ARG A 65 -18.17 15.68 3.09
C ARG A 65 -17.36 16.22 4.25
N GLN A 66 -16.68 15.36 5.00
CA GLN A 66 -15.81 15.79 6.08
C GLN A 66 -14.67 16.67 5.56
N VAL A 67 -14.04 16.30 4.44
CA VAL A 67 -12.98 17.13 3.84
C VAL A 67 -13.52 18.47 3.35
N LEU A 68 -14.73 18.50 2.81
CA LEU A 68 -15.36 19.73 2.30
C LEU A 68 -15.86 20.66 3.41
N GLN A 69 -16.33 20.10 4.54
CA GLN A 69 -16.98 20.85 5.62
C GLN A 69 -16.04 21.14 6.80
N GLU A 70 -15.07 20.26 7.05
CA GLU A 70 -14.23 20.27 8.25
C GLU A 70 -12.74 20.20 7.88
N LEU A 71 -12.34 20.91 6.82
CA LEU A 71 -10.99 20.85 6.26
C LEU A 71 -9.90 21.09 7.32
N GLU A 72 -10.09 22.06 8.21
CA GLU A 72 -9.12 22.35 9.28
C GLU A 72 -8.93 21.17 10.23
N ALA A 73 -10.02 20.49 10.60
CA ALA A 73 -9.95 19.30 11.46
C ALA A 73 -9.23 18.15 10.75
N VAL A 74 -9.54 17.92 9.47
CA VAL A 74 -8.86 16.90 8.64
C VAL A 74 -7.37 17.17 8.54
N VAL A 75 -6.98 18.41 8.23
CA VAL A 75 -5.56 18.81 8.17
C VAL A 75 -4.88 18.68 9.54
N GLY A 76 -5.58 19.01 10.64
CA GLY A 76 -5.07 18.84 12.00
C GLY A 76 -4.75 17.38 12.34
N VAL A 77 -5.61 16.45 11.96
CA VAL A 77 -5.38 15.01 12.12
C VAL A 77 -4.17 14.57 11.30
N ILE A 78 -4.09 14.94 10.02
CA ILE A 78 -2.96 14.59 9.16
C ILE A 78 -1.65 15.17 9.72
N PHE A 79 -1.67 16.42 10.19
CA PHE A 79 -0.51 17.08 10.78
C PHE A 79 -0.01 16.35 12.02
N ALA A 80 -0.91 16.02 12.96
CA ALA A 80 -0.57 15.30 14.17
C ALA A 80 0.05 13.93 13.84
N GLU A 81 -0.52 13.24 12.86
CA GLU A 81 -0.05 11.91 12.45
C GLU A 81 1.32 11.97 11.77
N VAL A 82 1.54 12.93 10.88
CA VAL A 82 2.86 13.17 10.25
C VAL A 82 3.88 13.49 11.33
N LYS A 83 3.55 14.41 12.25
CA LYS A 83 4.45 14.78 13.35
C LYS A 83 4.84 13.57 14.19
N ALA A 84 3.87 12.77 14.62
CA ALA A 84 4.10 11.58 15.44
C ALA A 84 5.05 10.58 14.76
N ARG A 85 4.96 10.43 13.43
CA ARG A 85 5.81 9.50 12.69
C ARG A 85 7.20 10.03 12.31
N LEU A 86 7.37 11.35 12.25
CA LEU A 86 8.68 11.95 11.98
C LEU A 86 9.57 12.04 13.23
N VAL A 87 9.02 11.93 14.44
CA VAL A 87 9.79 12.04 15.71
C VAL A 87 10.74 10.85 15.96
N CYS A 88 10.63 9.75 15.20
CA CYS A 88 11.57 8.64 15.24
C CYS A 88 12.75 8.86 14.28
N GLU A 89 13.60 9.85 14.54
CA GLU A 89 14.89 9.98 13.86
C GLU A 89 15.86 8.91 14.40
N GLY A 90 16.06 7.82 13.64
CA GLY A 90 17.10 6.83 13.95
C GLY A 90 17.12 5.60 13.05
N GLU A 91 15.97 5.18 12.54
CA GLU A 91 15.88 4.09 11.58
C GLU A 91 15.02 4.56 10.42
N ASN A 92 15.63 4.76 9.26
CA ASN A 92 14.86 4.93 8.03
C ASN A 92 14.07 3.62 7.84
N PRO A 93 12.75 3.61 8.06
CA PRO A 93 12.00 2.37 8.06
C PRO A 93 12.07 1.78 6.66
N PRO A 94 12.22 0.45 6.51
CA PRO A 94 12.52 -0.19 5.23
C PRO A 94 11.56 0.33 4.18
N GLN A 95 12.10 0.91 3.12
CA GLN A 95 11.28 1.47 2.05
C GLN A 95 10.32 0.37 1.59
N PRO A 96 9.03 0.68 1.38
CA PRO A 96 8.12 -0.30 0.80
C PRO A 96 8.76 -0.83 -0.48
N PRO A 97 8.57 -2.12 -0.81
CA PRO A 97 9.24 -2.74 -1.95
C PRO A 97 8.73 -2.11 -3.26
N PHE A 98 9.30 -0.96 -3.63
CA PHE A 98 9.04 -0.28 -4.88
C PHE A 98 10.12 -0.73 -5.87
N PHE A 99 9.80 -1.75 -6.65
CA PHE A 99 10.62 -2.10 -7.80
C PHE A 99 10.47 -0.99 -8.85
N LYS A 100 11.57 -0.27 -9.11
CA LYS A 100 11.67 0.60 -10.30
C LYS A 100 11.69 -0.31 -11.52
N GLY A 101 10.51 -0.57 -12.09
CA GLY A 101 10.32 -1.38 -13.29
C GLY A 101 10.02 -2.84 -12.98
N GLY A 102 8.77 -3.25 -13.24
CA GLY A 102 8.31 -4.66 -13.17
C GLY A 102 7.60 -5.01 -11.87
N SER A 103 6.28 -5.25 -11.95
CA SER A 103 5.47 -5.78 -10.84
C SER A 103 5.93 -7.20 -10.47
N PRO A 104 6.25 -7.49 -9.20
CA PRO A 104 6.60 -8.86 -8.76
C PRO A 104 5.40 -9.79 -8.65
N TRP A 105 4.19 -9.23 -8.57
CA TRP A 105 2.96 -9.97 -8.32
C TRP A 105 2.21 -10.20 -9.64
N ASN A 106 2.82 -10.98 -10.53
CA ASN A 106 2.06 -11.66 -11.57
C ASN A 106 1.63 -13.02 -11.01
N VAL A 107 0.39 -13.11 -10.51
CA VAL A 107 -0.19 -14.33 -9.92
C VAL A 107 -0.57 -15.39 -10.96
N ASN A 108 0.25 -15.56 -11.99
CA ASN A 108 0.12 -16.70 -12.90
C ASN A 108 1.47 -17.37 -13.16
N ALA A 109 2.00 -17.99 -12.10
CA ALA A 109 3.12 -18.93 -12.19
C ALA A 109 2.75 -20.21 -11.44
N ASN A 110 1.61 -20.81 -11.79
CA ASN A 110 1.27 -22.16 -11.37
C ASN A 110 0.95 -22.98 -12.61
N ASN A 111 2.00 -23.48 -13.28
CA ASN A 111 2.10 -24.85 -13.81
C ASN A 111 3.37 -24.96 -14.67
N LYS A 112 4.47 -25.46 -14.10
CA LYS A 112 5.55 -26.23 -14.75
C LYS A 112 6.74 -26.39 -13.79
N ALA A 113 6.57 -27.24 -12.78
CA ALA A 113 7.69 -27.80 -12.04
C ALA A 113 7.30 -29.17 -11.44
N ASN A 114 6.88 -30.11 -12.28
CA ASN A 114 6.86 -31.52 -11.92
C ASN A 114 7.29 -32.42 -13.09
N ASN A 115 8.58 -32.39 -13.44
CA ASN A 115 9.17 -33.69 -13.76
C ASN A 115 10.67 -33.65 -13.56
N ASN A 116 11.11 -34.28 -12.48
CA ASN A 116 12.46 -34.79 -12.40
C ASN A 116 12.39 -36.27 -12.02
N HIS A 117 13.27 -37.05 -12.64
CA HIS A 117 13.60 -38.46 -12.43
C HIS A 117 12.77 -39.55 -13.15
N VAL A 118 13.36 -40.07 -14.24
CA VAL A 118 13.71 -41.50 -14.34
C VAL A 118 15.12 -41.63 -14.95
N ARG A 119 16.06 -42.17 -14.16
CA ARG A 119 17.35 -42.72 -14.60
C ARG A 119 17.09 -43.87 -15.58
N LEU A 120 17.93 -44.05 -16.60
CA LEU A 120 18.40 -45.37 -17.04
C LEU A 120 19.69 -45.22 -17.88
N ALA A 121 20.56 -46.20 -17.69
CA ALA A 121 21.97 -46.24 -18.07
C ALA A 121 22.25 -46.90 -19.43
N ARG A 122 23.55 -46.98 -19.78
CA ARG A 122 24.23 -47.74 -20.87
C ARG A 122 24.24 -46.98 -22.22
N GLY A 123 25.31 -46.89 -23.03
CA GLY A 123 26.62 -47.54 -23.11
C GLY A 123 26.95 -47.80 -24.60
N GLY A 124 28.17 -47.42 -25.07
CA GLY A 124 28.73 -47.76 -26.40
C GLY A 124 28.08 -47.06 -27.61
N LYS A 125 28.78 -46.64 -28.66
CA LYS A 125 30.11 -46.95 -29.21
C LYS A 125 30.75 -45.68 -29.76
#